data_AF-A0A177W7E2-F1
#
_entry.id   AF-A0A177W7E2-F1
#
_cell.length_a   1.000
_cell.length_b   1.000
_cell.length_c   1.000
_cell.angle_alpha   90.00
_cell.angle_beta   90.00
_cell.angle_gamma   90.00
#
_symmetry.space_group_name_H-M   'P 1'
#
loop_
_entity.id
_entity.type
_entity.pdbx_description
1 polymer ?
#
loop_
_entity_poly.entity_id
_entity_poly.type
_entity_poly.pdbx_seq_one_letter_code
_entity_poly.pdbx_strand_id
1 'polypeptide(L)'
;MVDVKDGVKRILDMHIRQQQVSSFVKSVLKHIIPNDIWGDDSNRDAFMAVVVQLVSLRRYEVLSLQNIGNGIKISKMAWLTSGIKPALHLSTCEAEKQRQMLYEFLYWLFADVVVSLIKTNFYATDTVPFKNRVFYFRHETWSRINQSLQSVFKRNLLKPIEMPLVTSALAGESFHKALGFSTTRLIPKESGARMIMNLGRKPKPKELAQIGLNPEQIKQLMCYRYNGENLLSINQLLTNAHHVLTLEKTEQSDLMKTTMLGLDDIYTRFKAFKLGLVAASADGSIPQLYCCKMDIASCFDTINQDKLLSLLQSFLTKTDYVIQKYAVLYASGDRIRRVFQKRARDAGQLS
;
A
#
# COMPACT_ATOMS: atom_id res chain seq x y z
N MET A 1 -29.33 -18.39 3.82
CA MET A 1 -28.37 -17.91 2.80
C MET A 1 -28.96 -16.72 2.03
N VAL A 2 -29.53 -15.76 2.75
CA VAL A 2 -30.19 -14.57 2.17
C VAL A 2 -29.10 -13.56 1.80
N ASP A 3 -28.87 -13.48 0.50
CA ASP A 3 -28.50 -12.30 -0.28
C ASP A 3 -27.44 -11.32 0.25
N VAL A 4 -26.22 -11.82 0.46
CA VAL A 4 -25.03 -10.96 0.61
C VAL A 4 -24.61 -10.38 -0.75
N LYS A 5 -25.08 -10.92 -1.89
CA LYS A 5 -24.76 -10.42 -3.23
C LYS A 5 -25.54 -9.13 -3.55
N ASP A 6 -26.83 -9.06 -3.23
CA ASP A 6 -27.67 -7.89 -3.51
C ASP A 6 -27.41 -6.69 -2.58
N GLY A 7 -26.96 -6.92 -1.35
CA GLY A 7 -26.53 -5.85 -0.45
C GLY A 7 -25.23 -5.15 -0.85
N VAL A 8 -24.44 -5.76 -1.76
CA VAL A 8 -23.03 -5.43 -1.98
C VAL A 8 -22.76 -4.76 -3.32
N LYS A 9 -23.52 -5.09 -4.39
CA LYS A 9 -23.59 -4.21 -5.57
C LYS A 9 -23.96 -2.78 -5.15
N ARG A 10 -24.85 -2.65 -4.15
CA ARG A 10 -25.21 -1.38 -3.51
C ARG A 10 -24.03 -0.63 -2.89
N ILE A 11 -22.97 -1.29 -2.42
CA ILE A 11 -21.82 -0.59 -1.80
C ILE A 11 -21.11 0.26 -2.85
N LEU A 12 -20.86 -0.29 -4.04
CA LEU A 12 -20.29 0.49 -5.12
C LEU A 12 -21.29 1.54 -5.62
N ASP A 13 -22.60 1.26 -5.62
CA ASP A 13 -23.62 2.25 -6.01
C ASP A 13 -23.69 3.46 -5.05
N MET A 14 -23.35 3.27 -3.77
CA MET A 14 -23.29 4.34 -2.76
C MET A 14 -22.08 5.27 -2.91
N HIS A 15 -21.20 5.03 -3.88
CA HIS A 15 -20.09 5.95 -4.16
C HIS A 15 -20.58 7.28 -4.73
N ILE A 16 -19.86 8.34 -4.42
CA ILE A 16 -20.08 9.65 -5.01
C ILE A 16 -19.32 9.71 -6.33
N ARG A 17 -20.00 10.19 -7.37
CA ARG A 17 -19.37 10.41 -8.67
C ARG A 17 -18.25 11.44 -8.54
N GLN A 18 -17.10 11.17 -9.17
CA GLN A 18 -15.94 12.08 -9.17
C GLN A 18 -16.30 13.51 -9.61
N GLN A 19 -17.26 13.65 -10.54
CA GLN A 19 -17.81 14.93 -10.95
C GLN A 19 -18.45 15.70 -9.78
N GLN A 20 -19.26 15.05 -8.94
CA GLN A 20 -19.90 15.70 -7.80
C GLN A 20 -18.87 16.12 -6.74
N VAL A 21 -17.84 15.30 -6.50
CA VAL A 21 -16.72 15.67 -5.61
C VAL A 21 -15.98 16.88 -6.17
N SER A 22 -15.70 16.89 -7.48
CA SER A 22 -15.05 18.03 -8.13
C SER A 22 -15.89 19.30 -8.05
N SER A 23 -17.21 19.21 -8.27
CA SER A 23 -18.12 20.35 -8.17
C SER A 23 -18.20 20.90 -6.74
N PHE A 24 -18.20 20.02 -5.74
CA PHE A 24 -18.13 20.42 -4.33
C PHE A 24 -16.85 21.20 -4.04
N VAL A 25 -15.68 20.65 -4.39
CA VAL A 25 -14.38 21.32 -4.17
C VAL A 25 -14.34 22.67 -4.92
N LYS A 26 -14.76 22.70 -6.19
CA LYS A 26 -14.85 23.94 -6.98
C LYS A 26 -15.72 24.99 -6.30
N SER A 27 -16.88 24.60 -5.78
CA SER A 27 -17.80 25.52 -5.09
C SER A 27 -17.17 26.10 -3.83
N VAL A 28 -16.46 25.28 -3.06
CA VAL A 28 -15.76 25.73 -1.85
C VAL A 28 -14.61 26.67 -2.20
N LEU A 29 -13.80 26.35 -3.21
CA LEU A 29 -12.69 27.21 -3.65
C LEU A 29 -13.17 28.57 -4.16
N LYS A 30 -14.29 28.61 -4.89
CA LYS A 30 -14.92 29.88 -5.34
C LYS A 30 -15.39 30.76 -4.18
N HIS A 31 -15.64 30.17 -3.00
CA HIS A 31 -16.08 30.91 -1.83
C HIS A 31 -14.91 31.34 -0.92
N ILE A 32 -13.86 30.51 -0.82
CA ILE A 32 -12.71 30.78 0.05
C ILE A 32 -11.73 31.75 -0.61
N ILE A 33 -11.55 31.69 -1.93
CA ILE A 33 -10.49 32.42 -2.64
C ILE A 33 -11.11 33.61 -3.37
N PRO A 34 -10.70 34.85 -3.03
CA PRO A 34 -11.12 36.05 -3.74
C PRO A 34 -10.85 35.98 -5.24
N ASN A 35 -11.73 36.58 -6.04
CA ASN A 35 -11.61 36.54 -7.50
C ASN A 35 -10.31 37.19 -8.01
N ASP A 36 -9.80 38.18 -7.28
CA ASP A 36 -8.59 38.92 -7.62
C ASP A 36 -7.31 38.05 -7.63
N ILE A 37 -7.31 36.96 -6.86
CA ILE A 37 -6.15 36.04 -6.79
C ILE A 37 -6.00 35.25 -8.09
N TRP A 38 -7.10 34.92 -8.76
CA TRP A 38 -7.06 34.20 -10.04
C TRP A 38 -6.54 35.06 -11.19
N GLY A 39 -6.69 36.38 -11.06
CA GLY A 39 -6.36 37.37 -12.09
C GLY A 39 -7.40 37.48 -13.20
N ASP A 40 -7.75 36.35 -13.82
CA ASP A 40 -8.71 36.29 -14.95
C ASP A 40 -9.57 35.03 -14.90
N ASP A 41 -10.72 35.06 -15.56
CA ASP A 41 -11.65 33.93 -15.66
C ASP A 41 -10.99 32.73 -16.35
N SER A 42 -10.13 32.97 -17.35
CA SER A 42 -9.37 31.90 -18.01
C SER A 42 -8.41 31.17 -17.05
N ASN A 43 -7.75 31.90 -16.14
CA ASN A 43 -6.88 31.29 -15.15
C ASN A 43 -7.71 30.52 -14.13
N ARG A 44 -8.81 31.10 -13.65
CA ARG A 44 -9.77 30.42 -12.76
C ARG A 44 -10.22 29.08 -13.35
N ASP A 45 -10.62 29.07 -14.62
CA ASP A 45 -11.12 27.86 -15.25
C ASP A 45 -10.01 26.81 -15.43
N ALA A 46 -8.77 27.23 -15.69
CA ALA A 46 -7.60 26.35 -15.67
C ALA A 46 -7.40 25.71 -14.28
N PHE A 47 -7.48 26.48 -13.20
CA PHE A 47 -7.41 25.94 -11.83
C PHE A 47 -8.51 24.94 -11.54
N MET A 48 -9.74 25.27 -11.93
CA MET A 48 -10.89 24.39 -11.74
C MET A 48 -10.76 23.11 -12.59
N ALA A 49 -10.13 23.17 -13.76
CA ALA A 49 -9.83 21.99 -14.57
C ALA A 49 -8.80 21.08 -13.89
N VAL A 50 -7.75 21.66 -13.28
CA VAL A 50 -6.77 20.89 -12.51
C VAL A 50 -7.42 20.20 -11.30
N VAL A 51 -8.40 20.82 -10.64
CA VAL A 51 -9.17 20.17 -9.56
C VAL A 51 -9.92 18.93 -10.08
N VAL A 52 -10.53 19.01 -11.27
CA VAL A 52 -11.18 17.83 -11.89
C VAL A 52 -10.14 16.76 -12.18
N GLN A 53 -9.00 17.15 -12.75
CA GLN A 53 -7.92 16.24 -13.04
C GLN A 53 -7.48 15.52 -11.77
N LEU A 54 -7.16 16.25 -10.69
CA LEU A 54 -6.73 15.70 -9.40
C LEU A 54 -7.73 14.68 -8.82
N VAL A 55 -9.02 14.99 -8.84
CA VAL A 55 -10.08 14.08 -8.33
C VAL A 55 -10.27 12.85 -9.24
N SER A 56 -9.93 12.98 -10.52
CA SER A 56 -10.02 11.88 -11.50
C SER A 56 -8.79 10.97 -11.50
N LEU A 57 -7.68 11.39 -10.90
CA LEU A 57 -6.44 10.61 -10.86
C LEU A 57 -6.64 9.28 -10.14
N ARG A 58 -5.87 8.29 -10.60
CA ARG A 58 -5.82 6.97 -10.00
C ARG A 58 -4.77 6.93 -8.90
N ARG A 59 -4.87 5.92 -8.04
CA ARG A 59 -3.83 5.70 -7.03
C ARG A 59 -2.49 5.42 -7.73
N TYR A 60 -1.43 6.06 -7.23
CA TYR A 60 -0.06 6.07 -7.76
C TYR A 60 0.19 7.00 -8.96
N GLU A 61 -0.84 7.68 -9.48
CA GLU A 61 -0.60 8.76 -10.43
C GLU A 61 -0.10 10.00 -9.68
N VAL A 62 0.83 10.72 -10.31
CA VAL A 62 1.49 11.90 -9.74
C VAL A 62 1.12 13.10 -10.58
N LEU A 63 0.64 14.15 -9.92
CA LEU A 63 0.41 15.45 -10.54
C LEU A 63 1.59 16.36 -10.23
N SER A 64 2.39 16.70 -11.24
CA SER A 64 3.53 17.59 -11.07
C SER A 64 3.09 19.05 -11.00
N LEU A 65 3.84 19.88 -10.26
CA LEU A 65 3.59 21.33 -10.18
C LEU A 65 3.65 22.00 -11.56
N GLN A 66 4.50 21.51 -12.46
CA GLN A 66 4.57 22.00 -13.84
C GLN A 66 3.27 21.76 -14.61
N ASN A 67 2.64 20.59 -14.42
CA ASN A 67 1.36 20.29 -15.05
C ASN A 67 0.23 21.15 -14.50
N ILE A 68 0.26 21.46 -13.19
CA ILE A 68 -0.68 22.38 -12.54
C ILE A 68 -0.47 23.81 -13.06
N GLY A 69 0.80 24.21 -13.24
CA GLY A 69 1.22 25.50 -13.75
C GLY A 69 0.85 25.75 -15.22
N ASN A 70 0.64 24.69 -15.99
CA ASN A 70 0.46 24.78 -17.43
C ASN A 70 -0.88 25.46 -17.77
N GLY A 71 -0.82 26.48 -18.62
CA GLY A 71 -1.98 27.28 -19.03
C GLY A 71 -2.33 28.47 -18.12
N ILE A 72 -1.59 28.69 -17.03
CA ILE A 72 -1.79 29.85 -16.14
C ILE A 72 -0.98 31.05 -16.63
N LYS A 73 -1.66 32.17 -16.84
CA LYS A 73 -1.04 33.43 -17.26
C LYS A 73 -0.69 34.29 -16.05
N ILE A 74 0.60 34.27 -15.67
CA ILE A 74 1.17 35.07 -14.57
C ILE A 74 0.96 36.57 -14.82
N SER A 75 1.02 37.01 -16.08
CA SER A 75 0.86 38.42 -16.46
C SER A 75 -0.48 39.04 -16.08
N LYS A 76 -1.50 38.21 -15.82
CA LYS A 76 -2.85 38.67 -15.44
C LYS A 76 -3.06 38.68 -13.91
N MET A 77 -2.08 38.24 -13.12
CA MET A 77 -2.20 38.16 -11.66
C MET A 77 -1.53 39.36 -10.99
N ALA A 78 -2.35 40.33 -10.58
CA ALA A 78 -1.88 41.61 -10.02
C ALA A 78 -0.98 41.44 -8.78
N TRP A 79 -1.23 40.40 -7.97
CA TRP A 79 -0.46 40.12 -6.75
C TRP A 79 0.93 39.51 -7.02
N LEU A 80 1.15 38.92 -8.19
CA LEU A 80 2.48 38.42 -8.62
C LEU A 80 3.28 39.49 -9.35
N THR A 81 2.60 40.42 -10.01
CA THR A 81 3.21 41.50 -10.79
C THR A 81 3.50 42.74 -9.93
N SER A 82 3.87 42.61 -8.64
CA SER A 82 4.36 43.63 -7.69
C SER A 82 4.10 45.13 -7.99
N GLY A 83 2.91 45.53 -8.44
CA GLY A 83 2.62 46.91 -8.87
C GLY A 83 3.53 47.49 -9.98
N ILE A 84 4.45 46.71 -10.55
CA ILE A 84 5.34 47.14 -11.63
C ILE A 84 4.52 47.00 -12.91
N LYS A 85 4.17 48.14 -13.52
CA LYS A 85 3.57 48.16 -14.88
C LYS A 85 4.32 47.17 -15.75
N PRO A 86 3.66 46.43 -16.67
CA PRO A 86 4.34 45.47 -17.53
C PRO A 86 5.44 46.19 -18.30
N ALA A 87 6.65 46.18 -17.76
CA ALA A 87 7.81 46.70 -18.43
C ALA A 87 8.04 45.76 -19.61
N LEU A 88 8.28 46.32 -20.79
CA LEU A 88 8.50 45.56 -22.02
C LEU A 88 9.63 44.52 -21.92
N HIS A 89 10.42 44.53 -20.85
CA HIS A 89 11.43 43.54 -20.52
C HIS A 89 11.40 43.23 -19.01
N LEU A 90 10.76 42.12 -18.63
CA LEU A 90 10.97 41.50 -17.31
C LEU A 90 12.36 40.86 -17.29
N SER A 91 13.11 41.06 -16.21
CA SER A 91 14.36 40.33 -16.02
C SER A 91 14.06 38.83 -15.86
N THR A 92 14.92 37.96 -16.40
CA THR A 92 14.79 36.50 -16.26
C THR A 92 14.70 36.08 -14.79
N CYS A 93 15.47 36.71 -13.91
CA CYS A 93 15.42 36.46 -12.47
C CYS A 93 14.07 36.82 -11.84
N GLU A 94 13.42 37.90 -12.29
CA GLU A 94 12.12 38.32 -11.76
C GLU A 94 11.01 37.38 -12.22
N ALA A 95 11.02 37.00 -13.51
CA ALA A 95 10.08 36.02 -14.06
C ALA A 95 10.21 34.66 -13.37
N GLU A 96 11.42 34.22 -13.06
CA GLU A 96 11.66 32.99 -12.30
C GLU A 96 11.12 33.08 -10.87
N LYS A 97 11.33 34.22 -10.19
CA LYS A 97 10.82 34.44 -8.84
C LYS A 97 9.29 34.49 -8.79
N GLN A 98 8.65 35.13 -9.76
CA GLN A 98 7.19 35.14 -9.91
C GLN A 98 6.64 33.73 -10.12
N ARG A 99 7.31 32.95 -10.98
CA ARG A 99 6.94 31.53 -11.19
C ARG A 99 7.13 30.69 -9.93
N GLN A 100 8.19 30.92 -9.17
CA GLN A 100 8.41 30.24 -7.90
C GLN A 100 7.28 30.55 -6.90
N MET A 101 6.95 31.82 -6.70
CA MET A 101 5.86 32.23 -5.81
C MET A 101 4.52 31.61 -6.23
N LEU A 102 4.24 31.57 -7.54
CA LEU A 102 3.07 30.86 -8.06
C LEU A 102 3.11 29.37 -7.67
N TYR A 103 4.23 28.67 -7.89
CA TYR A 103 4.32 27.25 -7.55
C TYR A 103 4.20 26.97 -6.05
N GLU A 104 4.73 27.83 -5.19
CA GLU A 104 4.55 27.74 -3.74
C GLU A 104 3.07 27.92 -3.36
N PHE A 105 2.41 28.92 -3.93
CA PHE A 105 0.96 29.10 -3.76
C PHE A 105 0.15 27.89 -4.24
N LEU A 106 0.50 27.32 -5.41
CA LEU A 106 -0.19 26.16 -5.96
C LEU A 106 0.04 24.91 -5.13
N TYR A 107 1.25 24.72 -4.64
CA TYR A 107 1.54 23.62 -3.75
C TYR A 107 0.69 23.73 -2.49
N TRP A 108 0.66 24.88 -1.82
CA TRP A 108 -0.19 25.13 -0.66
C TRP A 108 -1.68 24.90 -0.98
N LEU A 109 -2.17 25.46 -2.08
CA LEU A 109 -3.57 25.35 -2.47
C LEU A 109 -3.99 23.90 -2.69
N PHE A 110 -3.22 23.12 -3.44
CA PHE A 110 -3.59 21.75 -3.76
C PHE A 110 -3.26 20.77 -2.64
N ALA A 111 -2.05 20.84 -2.06
CA ALA A 111 -1.58 19.90 -1.06
C ALA A 111 -2.21 20.13 0.33
N ASP A 112 -2.43 21.38 0.73
CA ASP A 112 -2.96 21.68 2.06
C ASP A 112 -4.46 21.99 2.03
N VAL A 113 -4.94 22.79 1.08
CA VAL A 113 -6.38 23.16 1.05
C VAL A 113 -7.22 22.08 0.39
N VAL A 114 -6.99 21.78 -0.90
CA VAL A 114 -7.83 20.84 -1.66
C VAL A 114 -7.78 19.42 -1.09
N VAL A 115 -6.59 18.89 -0.83
CA VAL A 115 -6.46 17.55 -0.25
C VAL A 115 -7.09 17.47 1.14
N SER A 116 -6.96 18.50 1.98
CA SER A 116 -7.62 18.51 3.29
C SER A 116 -9.13 18.56 3.16
N LEU A 117 -9.69 19.38 2.25
CA LEU A 117 -11.13 19.42 1.98
C LEU A 117 -11.69 18.06 1.56
N ILE A 118 -10.97 17.36 0.67
CA ILE A 118 -11.36 16.02 0.25
C ILE A 118 -11.30 15.05 1.45
N LYS A 119 -10.21 15.08 2.21
CA LYS A 119 -9.98 14.18 3.35
C LYS A 119 -10.99 14.37 4.48
N THR A 120 -11.42 15.60 4.75
CA THR A 120 -12.37 15.90 5.84
C THR A 120 -13.80 15.51 5.48
N ASN A 121 -14.19 15.62 4.21
CA ASN A 121 -15.58 15.37 3.79
C ASN A 121 -15.79 13.97 3.22
N PHE A 122 -14.77 13.38 2.61
CA PHE A 122 -14.87 12.12 1.88
C PHE A 122 -13.84 11.10 2.34
N TYR A 123 -14.28 9.84 2.38
CA TYR A 123 -13.42 8.69 2.48
C TYR A 123 -13.03 8.23 1.07
N ALA A 124 -11.73 8.33 0.76
CA ALA A 124 -11.17 7.85 -0.51
C ALA A 124 -10.68 6.41 -0.36
N THR A 125 -11.16 5.52 -1.22
CA THR A 125 -10.73 4.11 -1.28
C THR A 125 -10.45 3.70 -2.71
N ASP A 126 -9.57 2.71 -2.87
CA ASP A 126 -9.13 2.22 -4.17
C ASP A 126 -9.31 0.71 -4.25
N THR A 127 -9.50 0.22 -5.46
CA THR A 127 -9.74 -1.19 -5.71
C THR A 127 -8.98 -1.65 -6.93
N VAL A 128 -8.25 -2.77 -6.80
CA VAL A 128 -7.43 -3.35 -7.87
C VAL A 128 -8.25 -3.74 -9.13
N PRO A 129 -9.45 -4.34 -9.03
CA PRO A 129 -10.23 -4.71 -10.22
C PRO A 129 -10.51 -3.53 -11.15
N PHE A 130 -10.73 -2.35 -10.57
CA PHE A 130 -10.99 -1.10 -11.30
C PHE A 130 -9.71 -0.33 -11.65
N LYS A 131 -8.60 -1.03 -11.90
CA LYS A 131 -7.30 -0.46 -12.29
C LYS A 131 -6.85 0.68 -11.36
N ASN A 132 -7.03 0.50 -10.03
CA ASN A 132 -6.67 1.48 -9.00
C ASN A 132 -7.42 2.82 -9.10
N ARG A 133 -8.62 2.84 -9.70
CA ARG A 133 -9.52 3.99 -9.64
C ARG A 133 -9.88 4.31 -8.18
N VAL A 134 -9.93 5.60 -7.88
CA VAL A 134 -10.33 6.12 -6.57
C VAL A 134 -11.85 6.29 -6.53
N PHE A 135 -12.47 5.67 -5.52
CA PHE A 135 -13.87 5.81 -5.15
C PHE A 135 -13.99 6.69 -3.92
N TYR A 136 -14.97 7.61 -3.95
CA TYR A 136 -15.25 8.53 -2.86
C TYR A 136 -16.55 8.15 -2.17
N PHE A 137 -16.53 8.09 -0.84
CA PHE A 137 -17.70 7.84 -0.01
C PHE A 137 -17.85 8.97 1.01
N ARG A 138 -19.08 9.27 1.46
CA ARG A 138 -19.22 10.08 2.69
C ARG A 138 -18.72 9.26 3.87
N HIS A 139 -18.11 9.93 4.85
CA HIS A 139 -17.60 9.27 6.05
C HIS A 139 -18.67 8.48 6.81
N GLU A 140 -19.87 9.03 6.96
CA GLU A 140 -20.99 8.35 7.62
C GLU A 140 -21.42 7.08 6.87
N THR A 141 -21.60 7.18 5.55
CA THR A 141 -21.95 6.06 4.69
C THR A 141 -20.90 4.96 4.77
N TRP A 142 -19.62 5.33 4.67
CA TRP A 142 -18.51 4.39 4.79
C TRP A 142 -18.44 3.74 6.18
N SER A 143 -18.70 4.48 7.24
CA SER A 143 -18.75 3.96 8.61
C SER A 143 -19.83 2.89 8.77
N ARG A 144 -21.04 3.14 8.26
CA ARG A 144 -22.15 2.16 8.27
C ARG A 144 -21.81 0.89 7.49
N ILE A 145 -21.21 1.04 6.30
CA ILE A 145 -20.74 -0.08 5.48
C ILE A 145 -19.69 -0.90 6.25
N ASN A 146 -18.70 -0.23 6.85
CA ASN A 146 -17.63 -0.86 7.61
C ASN A 146 -18.19 -1.64 8.82
N GLN A 147 -19.13 -1.08 9.57
CA GLN A 147 -19.78 -1.76 10.69
C GLN A 147 -20.53 -3.02 10.25
N SER A 148 -21.31 -2.93 9.17
CA SER A 148 -22.04 -4.07 8.61
C SER A 148 -21.07 -5.19 8.19
N LEU A 149 -20.04 -4.86 7.42
CA LEU A 149 -19.03 -5.82 6.95
C LEU A 149 -18.24 -6.43 8.11
N GLN A 150 -17.86 -5.64 9.11
CA GLN A 150 -17.17 -6.15 10.30
C GLN A 150 -18.01 -7.20 11.03
N SER A 151 -19.33 -7.02 11.12
CA SER A 151 -20.20 -8.02 11.75
C SER A 151 -20.18 -9.36 11.01
N VAL A 152 -20.12 -9.33 9.67
CA VAL A 152 -20.02 -10.52 8.82
C VAL A 152 -18.67 -11.21 9.00
N PHE A 153 -17.56 -10.45 8.96
CA PHE A 153 -16.23 -11.00 9.16
C PHE A 153 -16.03 -11.58 10.56
N LYS A 154 -16.57 -10.94 11.59
CA LYS A 154 -16.55 -11.45 12.98
C LYS A 154 -17.30 -12.76 13.16
N ARG A 155 -18.35 -13.02 12.36
CA ARG A 155 -19.11 -14.27 12.43
C ARG A 155 -18.45 -15.39 11.64
N ASN A 156 -17.86 -15.07 10.49
CA ASN A 156 -17.47 -16.09 9.50
C ASN A 156 -15.96 -16.35 9.43
N LEU A 157 -15.11 -15.36 9.71
CA LEU A 157 -13.65 -15.46 9.51
C LEU A 157 -12.83 -15.28 10.79
N LEU A 158 -13.30 -14.49 11.74
CA LEU A 158 -12.54 -14.14 12.95
C LEU A 158 -13.13 -14.84 14.17
N LYS A 159 -12.25 -15.21 15.11
CA LYS A 159 -12.65 -15.65 16.45
C LYS A 159 -12.42 -14.52 17.45
N PRO A 160 -13.38 -14.18 18.31
CA PRO A 160 -13.15 -13.23 19.39
C PRO A 160 -12.10 -13.77 20.34
N ILE A 161 -11.21 -12.90 20.82
CA ILE A 161 -10.19 -13.20 21.82
C ILE A 161 -10.43 -12.25 22.99
N GLU A 162 -10.33 -12.76 24.21
CA GLU A 162 -10.50 -11.97 25.42
C GLU A 162 -9.31 -11.05 25.65
N MET A 163 -9.59 -9.79 26.02
CA MET A 163 -8.57 -8.78 26.24
C MET A 163 -7.54 -9.16 27.33
N PRO A 164 -7.92 -9.77 28.48
CA PRO A 164 -6.95 -10.21 29.48
C PRO A 164 -5.91 -11.19 28.95
N LEU A 165 -6.32 -12.11 28.05
CA LEU A 165 -5.40 -13.06 27.40
C LEU A 165 -4.42 -12.35 26.47
N VAL A 166 -4.88 -11.32 25.76
CA VAL A 166 -4.01 -10.50 24.90
C VAL A 166 -3.00 -9.73 25.74
N THR A 167 -3.44 -9.12 26.84
CA THR A 167 -2.56 -8.35 27.73
C THR A 167 -1.54 -9.27 28.40
N SER A 168 -1.93 -10.45 28.88
CA SER A 168 -0.98 -11.40 29.46
C SER A 168 0.03 -11.94 28.44
N ALA A 169 -0.40 -12.20 27.20
CA ALA A 169 0.49 -12.61 26.12
C ALA A 169 1.48 -11.52 25.70
N LEU A 170 1.11 -10.24 25.80
CA LEU A 170 1.96 -9.11 25.41
C LEU A 170 2.82 -8.56 26.55
N ALA A 171 2.46 -8.80 27.80
CA ALA A 171 3.12 -8.22 28.97
C ALA A 171 3.85 -9.26 29.84
N GLY A 172 3.51 -10.54 29.74
CA GLY A 172 4.15 -11.62 30.51
C GLY A 172 5.49 -12.06 29.92
N GLU A 173 6.14 -13.05 30.54
CA GLU A 173 7.44 -13.59 30.12
C GLU A 173 7.47 -14.08 28.66
N SER A 174 6.31 -14.43 28.11
CA SER A 174 6.14 -14.89 26.73
C SER A 174 5.95 -13.76 25.70
N PHE A 175 6.17 -12.49 26.07
CA PHE A 175 6.01 -11.35 25.15
C PHE A 175 6.83 -11.49 23.86
N HIS A 176 7.98 -12.19 23.91
CA HIS A 176 8.84 -12.47 22.77
C HIS A 176 8.22 -13.45 21.77
N LYS A 177 7.27 -14.30 22.20
CA LYS A 177 6.51 -15.22 21.34
C LYS A 177 5.34 -14.53 20.64
N ALA A 178 4.90 -13.37 21.14
CA ALA A 178 3.76 -12.65 20.61
C ALA A 178 4.15 -11.75 19.44
N LEU A 179 3.60 -12.01 18.25
CA LEU A 179 3.74 -11.15 17.07
C LEU A 179 3.03 -9.79 17.23
N GLY A 180 2.06 -9.70 18.15
CA GLY A 180 1.28 -8.50 18.44
C GLY A 180 0.01 -8.40 17.61
N PHE A 181 -0.52 -7.19 17.45
CA PHE A 181 -1.76 -6.94 16.72
C PHE A 181 -1.54 -6.01 15.53
N SER A 182 -2.47 -6.05 14.58
CA SER A 182 -2.48 -5.16 13.41
C SER A 182 -3.86 -4.55 13.21
N THR A 183 -3.91 -3.47 12.44
CA THR A 183 -5.18 -2.84 12.06
C THR A 183 -5.70 -3.46 10.78
N THR A 184 -7.02 -3.58 10.68
CA THR A 184 -7.70 -4.08 9.49
C THR A 184 -8.11 -2.91 8.59
N ARG A 185 -7.97 -3.09 7.28
CA ARG A 185 -8.46 -2.20 6.23
C ARG A 185 -9.43 -2.98 5.36
N LEU A 186 -10.62 -2.43 5.12
CA LEU A 186 -11.58 -3.01 4.19
C LEU A 186 -11.42 -2.37 2.81
N ILE A 187 -11.38 -3.21 1.78
CA ILE A 187 -11.33 -2.80 0.38
C ILE A 187 -12.57 -3.33 -0.33
N PRO A 188 -13.41 -2.48 -0.95
CA PRO A 188 -14.56 -2.94 -1.72
C PRO A 188 -14.14 -3.85 -2.88
N LYS A 189 -14.99 -4.83 -3.21
CA LYS A 189 -14.88 -5.69 -4.40
C LYS A 189 -16.24 -5.74 -5.09
N GLU A 190 -16.25 -6.20 -6.34
CA GLU A 190 -17.50 -6.44 -7.09
C GLU A 190 -18.45 -7.40 -6.36
N SER A 191 -17.89 -8.37 -5.62
CA SER A 191 -18.64 -9.36 -4.84
C SER A 191 -18.22 -9.39 -3.36
N GLY A 192 -18.13 -8.22 -2.71
CA GLY A 192 -18.02 -8.14 -1.25
C GLY A 192 -17.05 -7.05 -0.81
N ALA A 193 -16.31 -7.37 0.25
CA ALA A 193 -15.13 -6.62 0.63
C ALA A 193 -13.98 -7.59 0.89
N ARG A 194 -12.75 -7.12 0.70
CA ARG A 194 -11.54 -7.80 1.15
C ARG A 194 -11.05 -7.12 2.40
N MET A 195 -10.92 -7.90 3.47
CA MET A 195 -10.20 -7.46 4.66
C MET A 195 -8.70 -7.65 4.43
N ILE A 196 -7.91 -6.62 4.72
CA ILE A 196 -6.46 -6.63 4.66
C ILE A 196 -5.92 -6.23 6.02
N MET A 197 -4.97 -7.01 6.54
CA MET A 197 -4.26 -6.70 7.77
C MET A 197 -3.01 -5.87 7.45
N ASN A 198 -2.84 -4.73 8.11
CA ASN A 198 -1.66 -3.89 7.92
C ASN A 198 -0.52 -4.34 8.86
N LEU A 199 0.22 -5.37 8.43
CA LEU A 199 1.35 -5.96 9.16
C LEU A 199 2.64 -5.12 9.09
N GLY A 200 2.69 -4.12 8.21
CA GLY A 200 3.81 -3.17 8.11
C GLY A 200 3.70 -2.00 9.09
N ARG A 201 2.52 -1.79 9.70
CA ARG A 201 2.31 -0.74 10.68
C ARG A 201 3.01 -1.09 11.99
N LYS A 202 3.70 -0.11 12.54
CA LYS A 202 4.34 -0.21 13.86
C LYS A 202 3.33 0.19 14.94
N PRO A 203 3.22 -0.56 16.05
CA PRO A 203 2.28 -0.24 17.12
C PRO A 203 2.66 1.08 17.79
N LYS A 204 1.66 1.92 18.08
CA LYS A 204 1.87 3.19 18.81
C LYS A 204 1.72 2.95 20.32
N PRO A 205 2.51 3.64 21.17
CA PRO A 205 2.37 3.53 22.63
C PRO A 205 0.95 3.77 23.14
N LYS A 206 0.24 4.76 22.57
CA LYS A 206 -1.14 5.08 22.93
C LYS A 206 -2.12 3.91 22.70
N GLU A 207 -1.87 3.11 21.66
CA GLU A 207 -2.73 1.96 21.33
C GLU A 207 -2.46 0.79 22.27
N LEU A 208 -1.21 0.60 22.67
CA LEU A 208 -0.83 -0.40 23.67
C LEU A 208 -1.40 -0.05 25.05
N ALA A 209 -1.43 1.23 25.41
CA ALA A 209 -2.07 1.69 26.63
C ALA A 209 -3.59 1.44 26.63
N GLN A 210 -4.26 1.61 25.48
CA GLN A 210 -5.70 1.30 25.35
C GLN A 210 -6.03 -0.19 25.52
N ILE A 211 -5.05 -1.07 25.27
CA ILE A 211 -5.19 -2.52 25.49
C ILE A 211 -5.02 -2.88 26.98
N GLY A 212 -4.59 -1.92 27.82
CA GLY A 212 -4.40 -2.12 29.24
C GLY A 212 -2.98 -2.50 29.64
N LEU A 213 -1.97 -2.22 28.80
CA LEU A 213 -0.56 -2.40 29.17
C LEU A 213 -0.06 -1.21 29.99
N ASN A 214 0.73 -1.52 31.03
CA ASN A 214 1.39 -0.51 31.83
C ASN A 214 2.55 0.15 31.07
N PRO A 215 2.93 1.40 31.38
CA PRO A 215 4.03 2.10 30.70
C PRO A 215 5.36 1.32 30.69
N GLU A 216 5.67 0.58 31.75
CA GLU A 216 6.87 -0.26 31.84
C GLU A 216 6.84 -1.44 30.87
N GLN A 217 5.70 -2.14 30.79
CA GLN A 217 5.47 -3.27 29.87
C GLN A 217 5.53 -2.80 28.42
N ILE A 218 4.98 -1.61 28.12
CA ILE A 218 5.09 -0.99 26.81
C ILE A 218 6.55 -0.73 26.46
N LYS A 219 7.31 -0.14 27.38
CA LYS A 219 8.74 0.14 27.18
C LYS A 219 9.51 -1.16 26.90
N GLN A 220 9.27 -2.22 27.67
CA GLN A 220 9.91 -3.53 27.49
C GLN A 220 9.61 -4.13 26.10
N LEU A 221 8.33 -4.19 25.71
CA LEU A 221 7.91 -4.70 24.41
C LEU A 221 8.52 -3.88 23.25
N MET A 222 8.54 -2.55 23.39
CA MET A 222 9.11 -1.67 22.37
C MET A 222 10.62 -1.83 22.26
N CYS A 223 11.35 -1.92 23.38
CA CYS A 223 12.78 -2.17 23.40
C CYS A 223 13.14 -3.50 22.73
N TYR A 224 12.39 -4.58 23.00
CA TYR A 224 12.62 -5.87 22.33
C TYR A 224 12.42 -5.79 20.81
N ARG A 225 11.42 -5.03 20.38
CA ARG A 225 11.16 -4.78 18.95
C ARG A 225 12.04 -3.70 18.37
N TYR A 226 13.00 -3.17 19.11
CA TYR A 226 13.88 -2.11 18.64
C TYR A 226 15.18 -2.73 18.12
N ASN A 227 15.55 -2.41 16.89
CA ASN A 227 16.79 -2.91 16.28
C ASN A 227 17.97 -1.92 16.38
N GLY A 228 17.89 -0.92 17.27
CA GLY A 228 18.89 0.15 17.43
C GLY A 228 18.54 1.44 16.68
N GLU A 229 17.89 1.34 15.53
CA GLU A 229 17.52 2.51 14.71
C GLU A 229 16.00 2.70 14.61
N ASN A 230 15.22 1.62 14.74
CA ASN A 230 13.80 1.63 14.44
C ASN A 230 13.03 0.54 15.18
N LEU A 231 11.79 0.86 15.56
CA LEU A 231 10.82 -0.15 15.99
C LEU A 231 10.46 -1.06 14.80
N LEU A 232 10.47 -2.37 15.00
CA LEU A 232 10.18 -3.37 13.98
C LEU A 232 8.67 -3.56 13.79
N SER A 233 8.24 -3.65 12.53
CA SER A 233 6.89 -4.11 12.15
C SER A 233 6.78 -5.63 12.20
N ILE A 234 5.55 -6.17 12.17
CA ILE A 234 5.33 -7.63 12.14
C ILE A 234 5.99 -8.25 10.90
N ASN A 235 5.89 -7.59 9.74
CA ASN A 235 6.56 -8.03 8.52
C ASN A 235 8.09 -8.12 8.70
N GLN A 236 8.69 -7.15 9.41
CA GLN A 236 10.13 -7.15 9.66
C GLN A 236 10.55 -8.23 10.66
N LEU A 237 9.71 -8.53 11.66
CA LEU A 237 9.93 -9.65 12.59
C LEU A 237 9.88 -11.00 11.84
N LEU A 238 8.88 -11.17 10.97
CA LEU A 238 8.71 -12.38 10.16
C LEU A 238 9.73 -12.52 9.03
N THR A 239 10.51 -11.47 8.71
CA THR A 239 11.49 -11.52 7.62
C THR A 239 12.54 -12.60 7.84
N ASN A 240 13.01 -12.77 9.08
CA ASN A 240 14.00 -13.82 9.38
C ASN A 240 13.40 -15.22 9.17
N ALA A 241 12.17 -15.45 9.67
CA ALA A 241 11.45 -16.70 9.46
C ALA A 241 11.20 -16.98 7.97
N HIS A 242 10.85 -15.95 7.19
CA HIS A 242 10.70 -16.06 5.74
C HIS A 242 12.01 -16.52 5.06
N HIS A 243 13.17 -15.98 5.46
CA HIS A 243 14.45 -16.42 4.91
C HIS A 243 14.79 -17.87 5.28
N VAL A 244 14.48 -18.31 6.51
CA VAL A 244 14.66 -19.71 6.93
C VAL A 244 13.77 -20.64 6.10
N LEU A 245 12.49 -20.32 5.95
CA LEU A 245 11.58 -21.11 5.12
C LEU A 245 12.01 -21.13 3.65
N THR A 246 12.58 -20.02 3.15
CA THR A 246 13.13 -19.97 1.79
C THR A 246 14.35 -20.89 1.65
N LEU A 247 15.22 -20.97 2.66
CA LEU A 247 16.37 -21.89 2.67
C LEU A 247 15.91 -23.35 2.65
N GLU A 248 15.04 -23.74 3.58
CA GLU A 248 14.51 -25.11 3.64
C GLU A 248 13.81 -25.51 2.34
N LYS A 249 13.10 -24.56 1.70
CA LYS A 249 12.50 -24.80 0.39
C LYS A 249 13.56 -25.11 -0.68
N THR A 250 14.68 -24.38 -0.68
CA THR A 250 15.75 -24.60 -1.66
C THR A 250 16.49 -25.91 -1.43
N GLU A 251 16.62 -26.35 -0.18
CA GLU A 251 17.31 -27.59 0.19
C GLU A 251 16.39 -28.81 0.01
N GLN A 252 15.12 -28.72 0.41
CA GLN A 252 14.11 -29.78 0.27
C GLN A 252 13.30 -29.62 -1.02
N SER A 253 14.02 -29.61 -2.15
CA SER A 253 13.45 -29.39 -3.48
C SER A 253 12.31 -30.38 -3.81
N ASP A 254 12.33 -31.62 -3.31
CA ASP A 254 11.38 -32.66 -3.69
C ASP A 254 9.93 -32.41 -3.23
N LEU A 255 9.72 -31.86 -2.03
CA LEU A 255 8.40 -31.55 -1.49
C LEU A 255 7.77 -30.28 -2.07
N MET A 256 8.60 -29.33 -2.52
CA MET A 256 8.17 -27.98 -2.92
C MET A 256 8.58 -27.61 -4.36
N LYS A 257 9.00 -28.60 -5.17
CA LYS A 257 9.40 -28.45 -6.57
C LYS A 257 8.32 -27.80 -7.44
N THR A 258 7.05 -27.91 -7.04
CA THR A 258 5.89 -27.35 -7.75
C THR A 258 5.50 -25.95 -7.28
N THR A 259 6.01 -25.50 -6.13
CA THR A 259 5.69 -24.19 -5.56
C THR A 259 6.65 -23.14 -6.10
N MET A 260 6.14 -22.11 -6.78
CA MET A 260 6.94 -20.98 -7.29
C MET A 260 6.73 -19.74 -6.40
N LEU A 261 7.81 -19.04 -6.03
CA LEU A 261 7.72 -17.85 -5.16
C LEU A 261 7.80 -16.54 -5.94
N GLY A 262 8.38 -16.56 -7.15
CA GLY A 262 8.59 -15.36 -7.96
C GLY A 262 8.34 -15.57 -9.45
N LEU A 263 8.25 -14.45 -10.17
CA LEU A 263 8.13 -14.43 -11.63
C LEU A 263 9.39 -14.99 -12.30
N ASP A 264 10.56 -14.78 -11.70
CA ASP A 264 11.84 -15.29 -12.21
C ASP A 264 11.88 -16.84 -12.20
N ASP A 265 11.32 -17.46 -11.15
CA ASP A 265 11.18 -18.93 -11.07
C ASP A 265 10.27 -19.46 -12.20
N ILE A 266 9.15 -18.76 -12.44
CA ILE A 266 8.19 -19.11 -13.50
C ILE A 266 8.88 -19.07 -14.86
N TYR A 267 9.58 -17.96 -15.15
CA TYR A 267 10.29 -17.79 -16.41
C TYR A 267 11.36 -18.87 -16.61
N THR A 268 12.18 -19.12 -15.59
CA THR A 268 13.28 -20.09 -15.67
C THR A 268 12.76 -21.50 -15.95
N ARG A 269 11.69 -21.91 -15.25
CA ARG A 269 11.08 -23.24 -15.45
C ARG A 269 10.35 -23.35 -16.78
N PHE A 270 9.63 -22.31 -17.18
CA PHE A 270 8.97 -22.28 -18.48
C PHE A 270 9.98 -22.34 -19.64
N LYS A 271 11.11 -21.63 -19.51
CA LYS A 271 12.23 -21.70 -20.46
C LYS A 271 12.83 -23.11 -20.51
N ALA A 272 13.11 -23.73 -19.36
CA ALA A 272 13.64 -25.09 -19.30
C ALA A 272 12.67 -26.11 -19.93
N PHE A 273 11.37 -26.00 -19.64
CA PHE A 273 10.32 -26.83 -20.23
C PHE A 273 10.27 -26.68 -21.75
N LYS A 274 10.29 -25.44 -22.26
CA LYS A 274 10.33 -25.17 -23.71
C LYS A 274 11.57 -25.79 -24.36
N LEU A 275 12.76 -25.61 -23.77
CA LEU A 275 14.00 -26.17 -24.29
C LEU A 275 13.97 -27.71 -24.30
N GLY A 276 13.43 -28.33 -23.25
CA GLY A 276 13.24 -29.78 -23.20
C GLY A 276 12.31 -30.31 -24.29
N LEU A 277 11.21 -29.60 -24.58
CA LEU A 277 10.29 -29.97 -25.67
C LEU A 277 10.92 -29.86 -27.07
N VAL A 278 11.73 -28.83 -27.29
CA VAL A 278 12.46 -28.63 -28.55
C VAL A 278 13.54 -29.71 -28.71
N ALA A 279 14.28 -30.03 -27.64
CA ALA A 279 15.31 -31.07 -27.67
C ALA A 279 14.74 -32.49 -27.85
N ALA A 280 13.52 -32.74 -27.37
CA ALA A 280 12.84 -34.01 -27.52
C ALA A 280 12.17 -34.22 -28.90
N SER A 281 12.10 -33.16 -29.72
CA SER A 281 11.47 -33.21 -31.04
C SER A 281 12.53 -33.30 -32.13
N ALA A 282 12.45 -34.33 -32.98
CA ALA A 282 13.41 -34.57 -34.05
C ALA A 282 13.53 -33.39 -35.05
N ASP A 283 12.43 -32.65 -35.25
CA ASP A 283 12.36 -31.52 -36.18
C ASP A 283 12.54 -30.15 -35.50
N GLY A 284 12.83 -30.12 -34.18
CA GLY A 284 12.92 -28.89 -33.39
C GLY A 284 11.60 -28.10 -33.25
N SER A 285 10.48 -28.67 -33.69
CA SER A 285 9.14 -28.08 -33.56
C SER A 285 8.57 -28.34 -32.15
N ILE A 286 7.72 -27.43 -31.67
CA ILE A 286 7.06 -27.59 -30.37
C ILE A 286 5.73 -28.32 -30.61
N PRO A 287 5.45 -29.44 -29.90
CA PRO A 287 4.20 -30.17 -30.07
C PRO A 287 2.99 -29.36 -29.57
N GLN A 288 1.78 -29.76 -29.98
CA GLN A 288 0.54 -29.15 -29.50
C GLN A 288 0.46 -29.26 -27.97
N LEU A 289 0.33 -28.12 -27.29
CA LEU A 289 0.19 -28.05 -25.84
C LEU A 289 -1.27 -27.78 -25.46
N TYR A 290 -1.67 -28.35 -24.33
CA TYR A 290 -2.94 -28.05 -23.66
C TYR A 290 -2.64 -27.38 -22.33
N CYS A 291 -3.38 -26.32 -22.01
CA CYS A 291 -3.24 -25.61 -20.74
C CYS A 291 -4.58 -25.52 -20.02
N CYS A 292 -4.56 -25.80 -18.72
CA CYS A 292 -5.67 -25.54 -17.82
C CYS A 292 -5.27 -24.42 -16.85
N LYS A 293 -6.12 -23.39 -16.73
CA LYS A 293 -5.98 -22.34 -15.73
C LYS A 293 -7.03 -22.55 -14.65
N MET A 294 -6.59 -22.69 -13.41
CA MET A 294 -7.46 -22.83 -12.25
C MET A 294 -7.21 -21.67 -11.30
N ASP A 295 -8.27 -21.11 -10.74
CA ASP A 295 -8.21 -20.07 -9.71
C ASP A 295 -8.76 -20.63 -8.40
N ILE A 296 -8.01 -20.49 -7.31
CA ILE A 296 -8.38 -21.00 -6.00
C ILE A 296 -9.07 -19.86 -5.23
N ALA A 297 -10.37 -20.00 -5.01
CA ALA A 297 -11.15 -19.02 -4.26
C ALA A 297 -10.70 -18.96 -2.79
N SER A 298 -10.56 -17.74 -2.26
CA SER A 298 -10.34 -17.48 -0.83
C SER A 298 -9.20 -18.28 -0.17
N CYS A 299 -8.10 -18.50 -0.91
CA CYS A 299 -6.98 -19.34 -0.46
C CYS A 299 -6.37 -18.97 0.90
N PHE A 300 -6.42 -17.70 1.30
CA PHE A 300 -5.96 -17.26 2.62
C PHE A 300 -6.96 -17.54 3.75
N ASP A 301 -8.25 -17.54 3.45
CA ASP A 301 -9.31 -17.70 4.44
C ASP A 301 -9.55 -19.20 4.74
N THR A 302 -9.21 -20.09 3.81
CA THR A 302 -9.46 -21.54 3.89
C THR A 302 -8.25 -22.33 4.43
N ILE A 303 -7.22 -21.66 4.96
CA ILE A 303 -6.04 -22.34 5.49
C ILE A 303 -6.40 -23.05 6.80
N ASN A 304 -6.30 -24.38 6.81
CA ASN A 304 -6.38 -25.16 8.05
C ASN A 304 -5.10 -24.94 8.87
N GLN A 305 -5.23 -24.22 9.98
CA GLN A 305 -4.09 -23.83 10.82
C GLN A 305 -3.42 -25.04 11.49
N ASP A 306 -4.18 -26.03 11.94
CA ASP A 306 -3.64 -27.23 12.60
C ASP A 306 -2.79 -28.05 11.63
N LYS A 307 -3.31 -28.27 10.42
CA LYS A 307 -2.58 -28.96 9.35
C LYS A 307 -1.35 -28.18 8.89
N LEU A 308 -1.44 -26.86 8.85
CA LEU A 308 -0.29 -26.01 8.54
C LEU A 308 0.80 -26.14 9.61
N LEU A 309 0.43 -26.13 10.89
CA LEU A 309 1.37 -26.27 12.00
C LEU A 309 2.05 -27.64 11.99
N SER A 310 1.31 -28.73 11.75
CA SER A 310 1.91 -30.07 11.62
C SER A 310 2.87 -30.15 10.43
N LEU A 311 2.54 -29.49 9.31
CA LEU A 311 3.42 -29.44 8.15
C LEU A 311 4.69 -28.62 8.43
N LEU A 312 4.56 -27.48 9.11
CA LEU A 312 5.70 -26.64 9.49
C LEU A 312 6.67 -27.40 10.41
N GLN A 313 6.16 -28.20 11.35
CA GLN A 313 6.98 -29.05 12.21
C GLN A 313 7.77 -30.11 11.41
N SER A 314 7.15 -30.71 10.39
CA SER A 314 7.85 -31.66 9.51
C SER A 314 8.84 -31.00 8.54
N PHE A 315 8.62 -29.72 8.23
CA PHE A 315 9.38 -28.98 7.22
C PHE A 315 10.67 -28.38 7.79
N LEU A 316 10.61 -27.88 9.03
CA LEU A 316 11.78 -27.33 9.72
C LEU A 316 12.62 -28.48 10.28
N THR A 317 13.62 -28.91 9.52
CA THR A 317 14.47 -30.07 9.87
C THR A 317 15.61 -29.72 10.82
N LYS A 318 16.03 -28.45 10.86
CA LYS A 318 17.19 -28.01 11.64
C LYS A 318 16.76 -27.25 12.88
N THR A 319 17.58 -27.34 13.93
CA THR A 319 17.36 -26.65 15.21
C THR A 319 17.75 -25.18 15.14
N ASP A 320 18.86 -24.88 14.46
CA ASP A 320 19.49 -23.57 14.49
C ASP A 320 19.81 -23.06 13.08
N TYR A 321 19.48 -21.80 12.84
CA TYR A 321 19.74 -21.11 11.58
C TYR A 321 20.48 -19.81 11.83
N VAL A 322 21.46 -19.51 10.98
CA VAL A 322 22.21 -18.25 11.03
C VAL A 322 21.71 -17.32 9.94
N ILE A 323 21.26 -16.13 10.35
CA ILE A 323 20.88 -15.07 9.40
C ILE A 323 22.11 -14.23 9.08
N GLN A 324 22.69 -14.45 7.90
CA GLN A 324 23.76 -13.63 7.39
C GLN A 324 23.20 -12.32 6.81
N LYS A 325 23.78 -11.20 7.25
CA LYS A 325 23.52 -9.87 6.70
C LYS A 325 24.75 -9.43 5.93
N TYR A 326 24.59 -9.12 4.65
CA TYR A 326 25.69 -8.69 3.79
C TYR A 326 25.23 -7.57 2.87
N ALA A 327 26.19 -6.84 2.32
CA ALA A 327 25.92 -5.80 1.33
C ALA A 327 26.43 -6.28 -0.03
N VAL A 328 25.55 -6.27 -1.02
CA VAL A 328 25.90 -6.52 -2.42
C VAL A 328 26.14 -5.17 -3.09
N LEU A 329 27.27 -5.03 -3.74
CA LEU A 329 27.58 -3.91 -4.61
C LEU A 329 27.32 -4.35 -6.05
N TYR A 330 26.48 -3.61 -6.77
CA TYR A 330 26.32 -3.82 -8.21
C TYR A 330 26.44 -2.49 -8.95
N ALA A 331 27.05 -2.54 -10.13
CA ALA A 331 27.13 -1.41 -11.04
C ALA A 331 25.79 -1.26 -11.76
N SER A 332 25.17 -0.08 -11.66
CA SER A 332 23.96 0.28 -12.39
C SER A 332 24.27 1.51 -13.23
N GLY A 333 24.80 1.29 -14.44
CA GLY A 333 25.42 2.35 -15.23
C GLY A 333 26.70 2.85 -14.55
N ASP A 334 26.91 4.17 -14.52
CA ASP A 334 28.12 4.80 -13.96
C ASP A 334 28.10 5.00 -12.43
N ARG A 335 27.14 4.36 -11.74
CA ARG A 335 27.00 4.46 -10.28
C ARG A 335 27.04 3.09 -9.64
N ILE A 336 27.89 2.95 -8.62
CA ILE A 336 27.91 1.78 -7.73
C ILE A 336 26.74 1.93 -6.75
N ARG A 337 25.82 0.95 -6.75
CA ARG A 337 24.74 0.87 -5.78
C ARG A 337 25.02 -0.21 -4.77
N ARG A 338 24.80 0.11 -3.50
CA ARG A 338 24.90 -0.82 -2.37
C ARG A 338 23.50 -1.24 -1.96
N VAL A 339 23.24 -2.55 -1.93
CA VAL A 339 21.99 -3.13 -1.43
C VAL A 339 22.29 -4.10 -0.31
N PHE A 340 21.64 -3.89 0.83
CA PHE A 340 21.73 -4.80 1.96
C PHE A 340 20.78 -5.97 1.74
N GLN A 341 21.31 -7.18 1.88
CA GLN A 341 20.56 -8.41 1.75
C GLN A 341 20.70 -9.26 3.01
N LYS A 342 19.70 -10.11 3.23
CA LYS A 342 19.69 -11.11 4.29
C LYS A 342 19.50 -12.48 3.67
N ARG A 343 20.24 -13.46 4.17
CA ARG A 343 20.08 -14.86 3.76
C ARG A 343 20.24 -15.76 4.98
N ALA A 344 19.35 -16.73 5.11
CA ALA A 344 19.51 -17.77 6.10
C ALA A 344 20.55 -18.79 5.60
N ARG A 345 21.37 -19.28 6.51
CA ARG A 345 22.24 -20.44 6.32
C ARG A 345 22.07 -21.40 7.49
N ASP A 346 22.46 -22.64 7.25
CA ASP A 346 22.65 -23.62 8.30
C ASP A 346 23.78 -23.17 9.25
N ALA A 347 23.56 -23.32 10.56
CA ALA A 347 24.59 -23.08 11.56
C ALA A 347 25.78 -24.05 11.39
N GLY A 348 25.53 -25.27 10.91
CA GLY A 348 26.57 -26.28 10.69
C GLY A 348 27.49 -26.04 9.48
N GLN A 349 27.14 -25.11 8.58
CA GLN A 349 27.94 -24.79 7.37
C GLN A 349 28.85 -23.57 7.55
N LEU A 350 28.98 -23.06 8.78
CA LEU A 350 29.78 -21.88 9.13
C LEU A 350 31.13 -22.23 9.76
N SER A 351 31.47 -23.51 9.85
CA SER A 351 32.78 -24.03 10.26
C SER A 351 33.78 -24.06 9.11
#